data_AF-A0A1N6NJ14-F1
#
_entry.id   AF-A0A1N6NJ14-F1
#
_cell.length_a   1.000
_cell.length_b   1.000
_cell.length_c   1.000
_cell.angle_alpha   90.00
_cell.angle_beta   90.00
_cell.angle_gamma   90.00
#
_symmetry.space_group_name_H-M   'P 1'
#
loop_
_entity.id
_entity.type
_entity.pdbx_description
1 polymer ?
#
loop_
_entity_poly.entity_id
_entity_poly.type
_entity_poly.pdbx_seq_one_letter_code
_entity_poly.pdbx_strand_id
1 'polypeptide(L)'
;MQAWLAHFSLRRFTASALIFIISTLIISNLIQDEMVSNIKDINKNTESINQKYEQLQELRYHTTQIQQFLTDASLTGDSDAINEANAHVAAANSLLPTLSDLAPILTPLLNQQSQTGQQMVAAYQHEGKSAGDAVMKRSGDGFDDLSARIAEQVAGALTAQQQLRSRNLAQADELQKQLQTRTVLLAVATGALILLILLALVSKVMTPLTRLSANLDNLNRGNKDLAFRLPVVGHDEFSHVARSFNTFIDQIDHLIATVQSVSGHNIRHVMTLQQQMTQTRHGMTEVQTNADALATAMTEMASTVQEIARNTGEARNDTGRAQHEAEAGQARVAETVTLIHEVAKEIGEAAETINRLEQESGQIGDILSVIRTISDQTNLLALNAAIEAARAGEAGRGFAVVADEVRQLATRTQSATVEIQQKIEQLQSRTHQAVSTMHETNRLSEQAVEQATVAGATLQAIVSMVDHLTSLNTQIATAAEQQFLVAEETSRHVTQVADIAHHTLSLAEHSIRQISDVEQESQKIQTLAAEFRVSR
;
A
#
# COMPACT_ATOMS: atom_id res chain seq x y z
N MET A 1 16.89 37.65 -48.15
CA MET A 1 16.10 36.39 -48.28
C MET A 1 16.40 35.37 -47.18
N GLN A 2 17.67 35.10 -46.82
CA GLN A 2 18.02 34.11 -45.79
C GLN A 2 17.54 34.45 -44.35
N ALA A 3 17.57 35.72 -43.92
CA ALA A 3 17.06 36.12 -42.60
C ALA A 3 15.52 36.03 -42.47
N TRP A 4 14.80 36.21 -43.57
CA TRP A 4 13.33 36.12 -43.60
C TRP A 4 12.84 34.66 -43.60
N LEU A 5 13.62 33.75 -44.20
CA LEU A 5 13.34 32.31 -44.24
C LEU A 5 13.57 31.60 -42.89
N ALA A 6 14.35 32.20 -41.99
CA ALA A 6 14.67 31.64 -40.68
C ALA A 6 13.48 31.66 -39.68
N HIS A 7 12.50 32.55 -39.88
CA HIS A 7 11.37 32.74 -38.96
C HIS A 7 10.07 32.05 -39.38
N PHE A 8 10.04 31.42 -40.56
CA PHE A 8 8.84 30.77 -41.09
C PHE A 8 8.75 29.31 -40.63
N SER A 9 7.64 28.94 -39.99
CA SER A 9 7.34 27.53 -39.70
C SER A 9 7.35 26.70 -40.98
N LEU A 10 7.76 25.43 -40.90
CA LEU A 10 7.88 24.56 -42.09
C LEU A 10 6.56 24.53 -42.87
N ARG A 11 5.45 24.50 -42.14
CA ARG A 11 4.08 24.54 -42.68
C ARG A 11 3.75 25.80 -43.46
N ARG A 12 4.22 26.97 -43.01
CA ARG A 12 3.97 28.23 -43.71
C ARG A 12 4.87 28.36 -44.94
N PHE A 13 6.09 27.82 -44.88
CA PHE A 13 7.01 27.83 -46.03
C PHE A 13 6.50 26.96 -47.19
N THR A 14 6.01 25.75 -46.90
CA THR A 14 5.44 24.86 -47.92
C THR A 14 4.15 25.42 -48.52
N ALA A 15 3.30 26.04 -47.71
CA ALA A 15 2.08 26.70 -48.19
C ALA A 15 2.38 27.88 -49.15
N SER A 16 3.31 28.76 -48.79
CA SER A 16 3.69 29.90 -49.66
C SER A 16 4.34 29.45 -50.97
N ALA A 17 5.18 28.41 -50.93
CA ALA A 17 5.81 27.85 -52.11
C ALA A 17 4.77 27.27 -53.10
N LEU A 18 3.76 26.57 -52.59
CA LEU A 18 2.68 26.00 -53.40
C LEU A 18 1.87 27.10 -54.12
N ILE A 19 1.51 28.17 -53.40
CA ILE A 19 0.76 29.31 -53.95
C ILE A 19 1.54 29.96 -55.10
N PHE A 20 2.85 30.12 -54.95
CA PHE A 20 3.70 30.75 -55.96
C PHE A 20 3.85 29.89 -57.24
N ILE A 21 3.91 28.56 -57.09
CA ILE A 21 3.92 27.63 -58.24
C ILE A 21 2.58 27.68 -59.00
N ILE A 22 1.45 27.73 -58.28
CA ILE A 22 0.13 27.79 -58.91
C ILE A 22 -0.06 29.12 -59.66
N SER A 23 0.34 30.25 -59.09
CA SER A 23 0.18 31.56 -59.74
C SER A 23 0.99 31.68 -61.03
N THR A 24 2.21 31.14 -61.05
CA THR A 24 3.08 31.13 -62.23
C THR A 24 2.53 30.27 -63.38
N LEU A 25 1.94 29.11 -63.07
CA LEU A 25 1.27 28.26 -64.05
C LEU A 25 0.05 28.95 -64.69
N ILE A 26 -0.76 29.65 -63.89
CA ILE A 26 -1.95 30.36 -64.40
C ILE A 26 -1.55 31.47 -65.39
N ILE A 27 -0.54 32.27 -65.06
CA ILE A 27 -0.06 33.37 -65.92
C ILE A 27 0.49 32.82 -67.23
N SER A 28 1.24 31.71 -67.19
CA SER A 28 1.76 31.04 -68.39
C SER A 28 0.65 30.61 -69.35
N ASN A 29 -0.45 30.08 -68.82
CA ASN A 29 -1.55 29.58 -69.65
C ASN A 29 -2.28 30.73 -70.39
N LEU A 30 -2.52 31.86 -69.70
CA LEU A 30 -3.16 33.04 -70.31
C LEU A 30 -2.38 33.61 -71.50
N ILE A 31 -1.05 33.66 -71.41
CA ILE A 31 -0.19 34.17 -72.50
C ILE A 31 -0.22 33.24 -73.72
N GLN A 32 -0.37 31.93 -73.49
CA GLN A 32 -0.38 30.93 -74.55
C GLN A 32 -1.67 31.01 -75.40
N ASP A 33 -2.82 31.25 -74.76
CA ASP A 33 -4.12 31.37 -75.43
C ASP A 33 -4.16 32.56 -76.41
N GLU A 34 -3.60 33.71 -76.05
CA GLU A 34 -3.58 34.92 -76.90
C GLU A 34 -2.82 34.70 -78.21
N MET A 35 -1.64 34.07 -78.14
CA MET A 35 -0.80 33.82 -79.32
C MET A 35 -1.39 32.74 -80.24
N VAL A 36 -2.07 31.73 -79.69
CA VAL A 36 -2.79 30.72 -80.50
C VAL A 36 -3.94 31.36 -81.28
N SER A 37 -4.65 32.33 -80.68
CA SER A 37 -5.70 33.09 -81.37
C SER A 37 -5.14 33.85 -82.58
N ASN A 38 -4.01 34.55 -82.42
CA ASN A 38 -3.39 35.32 -83.51
C ASN A 38 -2.97 34.46 -84.71
N ILE A 39 -2.47 33.24 -84.48
CA ILE A 39 -2.13 32.30 -85.56
C ILE A 39 -3.39 31.85 -86.30
N LYS A 40 -4.49 31.61 -85.58
CA LYS A 40 -5.77 31.21 -86.17
C LYS A 40 -6.31 32.29 -87.12
N ASP A 41 -6.18 33.56 -86.75
CA ASP A 41 -6.61 34.69 -87.59
C ASP A 41 -5.79 34.84 -88.88
N ILE A 42 -4.46 34.62 -88.82
CA ILE A 42 -3.59 34.66 -90.00
C ILE A 42 -3.92 33.52 -90.97
N ASN A 43 -4.19 32.31 -90.45
CA ASN A 43 -4.60 31.18 -91.28
C ASN A 43 -5.93 31.46 -92.00
N LYS A 44 -6.91 32.06 -91.31
CA LYS A 44 -8.18 32.47 -91.92
C LYS A 44 -8.00 33.50 -93.04
N ASN A 45 -7.11 34.48 -92.85
CA ASN A 45 -6.79 35.46 -93.90
C ASN A 45 -6.09 34.82 -95.11
N THR A 46 -5.23 33.82 -94.88
CA THR A 46 -4.54 33.08 -95.94
C THR A 46 -5.52 32.30 -96.83
N GLU A 47 -6.58 31.75 -96.24
CA GLU A 47 -7.64 31.04 -96.97
C GLU A 47 -8.40 31.97 -97.94
N SER A 48 -8.71 33.19 -97.50
CA SER A 48 -9.33 34.22 -98.37
C SER A 48 -8.42 34.65 -99.54
N ILE A 49 -7.10 34.75 -99.31
CA ILE A 49 -6.12 35.04 -100.36
C ILE A 49 -6.08 33.91 -101.41
N ASN A 50 -6.12 32.65 -100.97
CA ASN A 50 -6.13 31.50 -101.88
C ASN A 50 -7.36 31.51 -102.81
N GLN A 51 -8.55 31.80 -102.28
CA GLN A 51 -9.76 31.91 -103.09
C GLN A 51 -9.65 32.99 -104.17
N LYS A 52 -9.12 34.17 -103.83
CA LYS A 52 -8.89 35.25 -104.82
C LYS A 52 -7.85 34.85 -105.88
N TYR A 53 -6.80 34.14 -105.47
CA TYR A 53 -5.78 33.64 -106.40
C TYR A 53 -6.36 32.65 -107.41
N GLU A 54 -7.23 31.73 -106.98
CA GLU A 54 -7.92 30.78 -107.86
C GLU A 54 -8.81 31.49 -108.88
N GLN A 55 -9.62 32.46 -108.45
CA GLN A 55 -10.45 33.27 -109.36
C GLN A 55 -9.63 34.04 -110.39
N LEU A 56 -8.46 34.55 -110.02
CA LEU A 56 -7.56 35.22 -110.97
C LEU A 56 -6.94 34.25 -111.99
N GLN A 57 -6.68 33.01 -111.60
CA GLN A 57 -6.22 31.98 -112.54
C GLN A 57 -7.31 31.64 -113.56
N GLU A 58 -8.56 31.54 -113.11
CA GLU A 58 -9.72 31.31 -113.95
C GLU A 58 -9.98 32.48 -114.91
N LEU A 59 -9.87 33.72 -114.42
CA LEU A 59 -9.95 34.91 -115.25
C LEU A 59 -8.85 34.94 -116.32
N ARG A 60 -7.60 34.61 -115.93
CA ARG A 60 -6.48 34.49 -116.88
C ARG A 60 -6.81 33.48 -117.97
N TYR A 61 -7.31 32.31 -117.60
CA TYR A 61 -7.72 31.28 -118.54
C TYR A 61 -8.73 31.81 -119.56
N HIS A 62 -9.81 32.45 -119.12
CA HIS A 62 -10.81 33.01 -120.03
C HIS A 62 -10.25 34.11 -120.93
N THR A 63 -9.46 35.05 -120.38
CA THR A 63 -8.88 36.15 -121.18
C THR A 63 -7.94 35.63 -122.29
N THR A 64 -7.20 34.55 -122.02
CA THR A 64 -6.36 33.89 -123.02
C THR A 64 -7.21 33.15 -124.07
N GLN A 65 -8.29 32.48 -123.67
CA GLN A 65 -9.18 31.81 -124.61
C GLN A 65 -9.89 32.81 -125.55
N ILE A 66 -10.32 33.97 -125.05
CA ILE A 66 -10.88 35.05 -125.89
C ILE A 66 -9.88 35.44 -126.99
N GLN A 67 -8.61 35.65 -126.61
CA GLN A 67 -7.55 35.96 -127.57
C GLN A 67 -7.39 34.84 -128.60
N GLN A 68 -7.35 33.59 -128.15
CA GLN A 68 -7.11 32.42 -129.00
C GLN A 68 -8.27 32.21 -130.00
N PHE A 69 -9.51 32.20 -129.54
CA PHE A 69 -10.67 31.92 -130.39
C PHE A 69 -10.95 33.02 -131.41
N LEU A 70 -10.79 34.31 -131.07
CA LEU A 70 -10.95 35.39 -132.05
C LEU A 70 -9.81 35.42 -133.08
N THR A 71 -8.60 35.02 -132.69
CA THR A 71 -7.50 34.85 -133.63
C THR A 71 -7.78 33.68 -134.58
N ASP A 72 -8.29 32.55 -134.06
CA ASP A 72 -8.64 31.39 -134.89
C ASP A 72 -9.81 31.69 -135.85
N ALA A 73 -10.88 32.33 -135.36
CA ALA A 73 -12.00 32.79 -136.17
C ALA A 73 -11.57 33.71 -137.33
N SER A 74 -10.52 34.52 -137.12
CA SER A 74 -9.99 35.40 -138.15
C SER A 74 -9.26 34.65 -139.27
N LEU A 75 -8.73 33.46 -138.99
CA LEU A 75 -8.03 32.60 -139.95
C LEU A 75 -8.98 31.65 -140.69
N THR A 76 -9.96 31.10 -139.98
CA THR A 76 -10.83 30.02 -140.49
C THR A 76 -12.14 30.54 -141.10
N GLY A 77 -12.61 31.70 -140.65
CA GLY A 77 -13.93 32.21 -141.01
C GLY A 77 -15.08 31.61 -140.20
N ASP A 78 -14.78 30.76 -139.22
CA ASP A 78 -15.77 29.98 -138.47
C ASP A 78 -16.57 30.82 -137.47
N SER A 79 -17.89 30.81 -137.59
CA SER A 79 -18.79 31.50 -136.66
C SER A 79 -18.84 30.86 -135.28
N ASP A 80 -18.54 29.56 -135.17
CA ASP A 80 -18.56 28.85 -133.88
C ASP A 80 -17.41 29.33 -132.98
N ALA A 81 -16.24 29.64 -133.56
CA ALA A 81 -15.12 30.23 -132.83
C ALA A 81 -15.45 31.63 -132.27
N ILE A 82 -16.27 32.43 -132.98
CA ILE A 82 -16.76 33.72 -132.47
C ILE A 82 -17.72 33.51 -131.29
N ASN A 83 -18.59 32.49 -131.37
CA ASN A 83 -19.51 32.15 -130.28
C ASN A 83 -18.77 31.70 -129.01
N GLU A 84 -17.73 30.88 -129.14
CA GLU A 84 -16.88 30.46 -128.01
C GLU A 84 -16.11 31.63 -127.39
N ALA A 85 -15.57 32.53 -128.23
CA ALA A 85 -14.97 33.76 -127.72
C ALA A 85 -15.97 34.60 -126.91
N ASN A 86 -17.21 34.75 -127.37
CA ASN A 86 -18.26 35.47 -126.65
C ASN A 86 -18.66 34.77 -125.34
N ALA A 87 -18.69 33.43 -125.32
CA ALA A 87 -18.92 32.67 -124.09
C ALA A 87 -17.80 32.92 -123.06
N HIS A 88 -16.55 32.96 -123.50
CA HIS A 88 -15.42 33.29 -122.64
C HIS A 88 -15.41 34.76 -122.19
N VAL A 89 -15.86 35.70 -123.01
CA VAL A 89 -16.09 37.10 -122.58
C VAL A 89 -17.14 37.15 -121.47
N ALA A 90 -18.24 36.41 -121.61
CA ALA A 90 -19.28 36.34 -120.58
C ALA A 90 -18.75 35.71 -119.28
N ALA A 91 -17.97 34.62 -119.39
CA ALA A 91 -17.35 33.97 -118.24
C ALA A 91 -16.34 34.89 -117.53
N ALA A 92 -15.46 35.56 -118.29
CA ALA A 92 -14.53 36.55 -117.74
C ALA A 92 -15.27 37.69 -117.04
N ASN A 93 -16.32 38.23 -117.66
CA ASN A 93 -17.15 39.29 -117.06
C ASN A 93 -17.91 38.82 -115.81
N SER A 94 -18.26 37.53 -115.69
CA SER A 94 -18.90 36.97 -114.49
C SER A 94 -17.97 36.87 -113.28
N LEU A 95 -16.65 36.76 -113.51
CA LEU A 95 -15.63 36.71 -112.45
C LEU A 95 -15.21 38.11 -111.98
N LEU A 96 -15.41 39.15 -112.78
CA LEU A 96 -14.97 40.50 -112.42
C LEU A 96 -15.64 41.06 -111.15
N PRO A 97 -16.95 40.87 -110.88
CA PRO A 97 -17.57 41.34 -109.64
C PRO A 97 -16.93 40.79 -108.36
N THR A 98 -16.37 39.57 -108.38
CA THR A 98 -15.68 38.99 -107.22
C THR A 98 -14.24 39.52 -107.09
N LEU A 99 -13.70 40.10 -108.16
CA LEU A 99 -12.39 40.72 -108.25
C LEU A 99 -12.53 42.26 -108.29
N SER A 100 -13.19 42.81 -107.26
CA SER A 100 -13.57 44.24 -107.15
C SER A 100 -12.46 45.24 -107.50
N ASP A 101 -11.19 44.90 -107.24
CA ASP A 101 -10.05 45.79 -107.51
C ASP A 101 -9.66 45.83 -109.00
N LEU A 102 -9.96 44.77 -109.77
CA LEU A 102 -9.64 44.63 -111.19
C LEU A 102 -10.82 44.89 -112.12
N ALA A 103 -12.04 44.68 -111.64
CA ALA A 103 -13.27 44.97 -112.38
C ALA A 103 -13.27 46.31 -113.13
N PRO A 104 -12.94 47.47 -112.50
CA PRO A 104 -13.00 48.76 -113.19
C PRO A 104 -11.97 48.91 -114.32
N ILE A 105 -10.87 48.15 -114.27
CA ILE A 105 -9.80 48.21 -115.26
C ILE A 105 -10.06 47.21 -116.40
N LEU A 106 -10.44 45.98 -116.07
CA LEU A 106 -10.56 44.90 -117.04
C LEU A 106 -11.89 44.89 -117.80
N THR A 107 -12.99 45.34 -117.19
CA THR A 107 -14.30 45.40 -117.88
C THR A 107 -14.24 46.21 -119.18
N PRO A 108 -13.75 47.47 -119.21
CA PRO A 108 -13.68 48.22 -120.46
C PRO A 108 -12.72 47.58 -121.46
N LEU A 109 -11.58 47.04 -121.00
CA LEU A 109 -10.60 46.40 -121.86
C LEU A 109 -11.14 45.13 -122.52
N LEU A 110 -11.82 44.26 -121.78
CA LEU A 110 -12.42 43.03 -122.30
C LEU A 110 -13.50 43.32 -123.34
N ASN A 111 -14.37 44.30 -123.06
CA ASN A 111 -15.40 44.70 -124.01
C ASN A 111 -14.79 45.28 -125.29
N GLN A 112 -13.74 46.11 -125.16
CA GLN A 112 -13.03 46.66 -126.29
C GLN A 112 -12.27 45.57 -127.07
N GLN A 113 -11.63 44.63 -126.39
CA GLN A 113 -10.94 43.47 -127.00
C GLN A 113 -11.92 42.62 -127.80
N SER A 114 -13.10 42.34 -127.24
CA SER A 114 -14.17 41.58 -127.92
C SER A 114 -14.65 42.31 -129.18
N GLN A 115 -14.95 43.61 -129.09
CA GLN A 115 -15.41 44.41 -130.23
C GLN A 115 -14.33 44.53 -131.33
N THR A 116 -13.10 44.90 -130.95
CA THR A 116 -11.98 44.99 -131.88
C THR A 116 -11.66 43.62 -132.49
N GLY A 117 -11.75 42.54 -131.72
CA GLY A 117 -11.53 41.19 -132.22
C GLY A 117 -12.59 40.75 -133.23
N GLN A 118 -13.86 41.07 -133.02
CA GLN A 118 -14.91 40.83 -134.01
C GLN A 118 -14.71 41.68 -135.28
N GLN A 119 -14.31 42.95 -135.15
CA GLN A 119 -13.93 43.79 -136.29
C GLN A 119 -12.73 43.22 -137.05
N MET A 120 -11.74 42.71 -136.34
CA MET A 120 -10.57 42.05 -136.91
C MET A 120 -10.99 40.83 -137.73
N VAL A 121 -11.83 39.96 -137.17
CA VAL A 121 -12.36 38.78 -137.87
C VAL A 121 -13.12 39.20 -139.14
N ALA A 122 -14.00 40.21 -139.06
CA ALA A 122 -14.73 40.71 -140.22
C ALA A 122 -13.82 41.30 -141.30
N ALA A 123 -12.79 42.06 -140.90
CA ALA A 123 -11.80 42.62 -141.83
C ALA A 123 -10.99 41.52 -142.54
N TYR A 124 -10.59 40.47 -141.81
CA TYR A 124 -9.93 39.31 -142.41
C TYR A 124 -10.82 38.58 -143.44
N GLN A 125 -12.12 38.42 -143.15
CA GLN A 125 -13.05 37.70 -144.03
C GLN A 125 -13.49 38.48 -145.27
N HIS A 126 -13.72 39.80 -145.15
CA HIS A 126 -14.33 40.60 -146.22
C HIS A 126 -13.35 41.50 -146.98
N GLU A 127 -12.33 42.04 -146.30
CA GLU A 127 -11.38 43.00 -146.88
C GLU A 127 -10.01 42.36 -147.15
N GLY A 128 -9.81 41.14 -146.67
CA GLY A 128 -8.60 40.35 -146.84
C GLY A 128 -7.53 40.63 -145.79
N LYS A 129 -6.44 39.85 -145.89
CA LYS A 129 -5.38 39.78 -144.87
C LYS A 129 -4.80 41.13 -144.44
N SER A 130 -4.58 42.05 -145.38
CA SER A 130 -3.95 43.35 -145.06
C SER A 130 -4.83 44.23 -144.17
N ALA A 131 -6.16 44.16 -144.32
CA ALA A 131 -7.10 44.93 -143.49
C ALA A 131 -7.23 44.30 -142.10
N GLY A 132 -7.30 42.96 -142.04
CA GLY A 132 -7.29 42.22 -140.77
C GLY A 132 -6.02 42.45 -139.94
N ASP A 133 -4.83 42.39 -140.57
CA ASP A 133 -3.55 42.70 -139.93
C ASP A 133 -3.52 44.14 -139.38
N ALA A 134 -4.16 45.10 -140.07
CA ALA A 134 -4.23 46.49 -139.63
C ALA A 134 -5.06 46.68 -138.36
N VAL A 135 -6.12 45.89 -138.14
CA VAL A 135 -6.92 45.89 -136.90
C VAL A 135 -6.22 45.11 -135.79
N MET A 136 -5.62 43.96 -136.12
CA MET A 136 -4.89 43.13 -135.17
C MET A 136 -3.72 43.88 -134.52
N LYS A 137 -2.90 44.52 -135.36
CA LYS A 137 -1.64 45.19 -134.96
C LYS A 137 -1.78 46.70 -134.78
N ARG A 138 -3.01 47.22 -134.72
CA ARG A 138 -3.24 48.66 -134.50
C ARG A 138 -2.66 49.06 -133.15
N SER A 139 -1.81 50.09 -133.15
CA SER A 139 -1.18 50.53 -131.90
C SER A 139 -2.20 51.21 -131.00
N GLY A 140 -2.28 50.79 -129.73
CA GLY A 140 -3.10 51.40 -128.68
C GLY A 140 -4.49 50.79 -128.50
N ASP A 141 -5.13 50.33 -129.56
CA ASP A 141 -6.49 49.78 -129.54
C ASP A 141 -6.68 48.57 -130.47
N GLY A 142 -5.60 48.05 -131.05
CA GLY A 142 -5.60 46.81 -131.81
C GLY A 142 -5.72 45.59 -130.91
N PHE A 143 -6.13 44.48 -131.49
CA PHE A 143 -6.45 43.26 -130.75
C PHE A 143 -5.25 42.73 -129.94
N ASP A 144 -4.04 42.77 -130.49
CA ASP A 144 -2.83 42.31 -129.80
C ASP A 144 -2.49 43.20 -128.58
N ASP A 145 -2.58 44.52 -128.73
CA ASP A 145 -2.28 45.47 -127.64
C ASP A 145 -3.30 45.36 -126.50
N LEU A 146 -4.59 45.22 -126.84
CA LEU A 146 -5.66 45.00 -125.86
C LEU A 146 -5.48 43.67 -125.11
N SER A 147 -5.17 42.60 -125.83
CA SER A 147 -4.91 41.28 -125.23
C SER A 147 -3.69 41.30 -124.32
N ALA A 148 -2.61 41.98 -124.73
CA ALA A 148 -1.39 42.13 -123.94
C ALA A 148 -1.65 42.91 -122.64
N ARG A 149 -2.41 44.02 -122.70
CA ARG A 149 -2.77 44.81 -121.51
C ARG A 149 -3.62 44.02 -120.53
N ILE A 150 -4.60 43.25 -121.01
CA ILE A 150 -5.42 42.40 -120.16
C ILE A 150 -4.55 41.32 -119.48
N ALA A 151 -3.69 40.66 -120.25
CA ALA A 151 -2.76 39.67 -119.72
C ALA A 151 -1.82 40.27 -118.67
N GLU A 152 -1.32 41.49 -118.88
CA GLU A 152 -0.46 42.21 -117.94
C GLU A 152 -1.19 42.52 -116.62
N GLN A 153 -2.43 43.05 -116.69
CA GLN A 153 -3.23 43.36 -115.50
C GLN A 153 -3.54 42.11 -114.67
N VAL A 154 -3.94 41.01 -115.32
CA VAL A 154 -4.22 39.75 -114.64
C VAL A 154 -2.94 39.12 -114.06
N ALA A 155 -1.82 39.18 -114.78
CA ALA A 155 -0.53 38.69 -114.29
C ALA A 155 -0.01 39.50 -113.09
N GLY A 156 -0.17 40.83 -113.11
CA GLY A 156 0.16 41.71 -111.99
C GLY A 156 -0.64 41.37 -110.74
N ALA A 157 -1.95 41.15 -110.89
CA ALA A 157 -2.83 40.75 -109.80
C ALA A 157 -2.49 39.37 -109.20
N LEU A 158 -2.21 38.38 -110.05
CA LEU A 158 -1.76 37.05 -109.61
C LEU A 158 -0.47 37.15 -108.78
N THR A 159 0.48 37.96 -109.24
CA THR A 159 1.75 38.18 -108.54
C THR A 159 1.53 38.85 -107.18
N ALA A 160 0.64 39.85 -107.11
CA ALA A 160 0.29 40.52 -105.86
C ALA A 160 -0.35 39.57 -104.84
N GLN A 161 -1.31 38.73 -105.27
CA GLN A 161 -1.93 37.73 -104.38
C GLN A 161 -0.93 36.66 -103.94
N GLN A 162 -0.01 36.24 -104.81
CA GLN A 162 1.05 35.30 -104.47
C GLN A 162 2.03 35.85 -103.43
N GLN A 163 2.36 37.15 -103.49
CA GLN A 163 3.17 37.83 -102.46
C GLN A 163 2.44 37.97 -101.13
N LEU A 164 1.13 38.27 -101.13
CA LEU A 164 0.34 38.33 -99.89
C LEU A 164 0.27 36.95 -99.21
N ARG A 165 0.07 35.89 -100.01
CA ARG A 165 0.07 34.51 -99.51
C ARG A 165 1.40 34.15 -98.86
N SER A 166 2.52 34.45 -99.49
CA SER A 166 3.84 34.11 -98.94
C SER A 166 4.15 34.87 -97.65
N ARG A 167 3.72 36.14 -97.53
CA ARG A 167 3.84 36.93 -96.30
C ARG A 167 3.04 36.33 -95.14
N ASN A 168 1.77 35.96 -95.35
CA ASN A 168 0.96 35.41 -94.27
C ASN A 168 1.48 34.05 -93.79
N LEU A 169 1.94 33.18 -94.71
CA LEU A 169 2.54 31.90 -94.33
C LEU A 169 3.84 32.09 -93.52
N ALA A 170 4.69 33.04 -93.91
CA ALA A 170 5.91 33.36 -93.16
C ALA A 170 5.59 33.95 -91.77
N GLN A 171 4.57 34.80 -91.66
CA GLN A 171 4.14 35.39 -90.39
C GLN A 171 3.56 34.34 -89.43
N ALA A 172 2.80 33.38 -89.94
CA ALA A 172 2.28 32.27 -89.15
C ALA A 172 3.40 31.36 -88.61
N ASP A 173 4.39 31.02 -89.44
CA ASP A 173 5.55 30.20 -89.02
C ASP A 173 6.40 30.91 -87.95
N GLU A 174 6.62 32.22 -88.09
CA GLU A 174 7.36 33.01 -87.11
C GLU A 174 6.65 33.06 -85.74
N LEU A 175 5.34 33.32 -85.73
CA LEU A 175 4.54 33.29 -84.50
C LEU A 175 4.52 31.89 -83.85
N GLN A 176 4.51 30.83 -84.67
CA GLN A 176 4.55 29.46 -84.18
C GLN A 176 5.90 29.12 -83.52
N LYS A 177 7.02 29.59 -84.08
CA LYS A 177 8.35 29.45 -83.46
C LYS A 177 8.48 30.25 -82.16
N GLN A 178 7.92 31.47 -82.11
CA GLN A 178 7.90 32.28 -80.90
C GLN A 178 7.09 31.61 -79.78
N LEU A 179 5.94 31.00 -80.11
CA LEU A 179 5.13 30.21 -79.18
C LEU A 179 5.93 29.04 -78.58
N GLN A 180 6.56 28.24 -79.43
CA GLN A 180 7.35 27.08 -78.98
C GLN A 180 8.51 27.51 -78.07
N THR A 181 9.23 28.57 -78.45
CA THR A 181 10.40 29.06 -77.69
C THR A 181 9.99 29.57 -76.31
N ARG A 182 8.91 30.37 -76.22
CA ARG A 182 8.38 30.87 -74.94
C ARG A 182 7.89 29.74 -74.03
N THR A 183 7.20 28.75 -74.59
CA THR A 183 6.69 27.60 -73.84
C THR A 183 7.84 26.80 -73.21
N VAL A 184 8.91 26.56 -73.97
CA VAL A 184 10.11 25.87 -73.46
C VAL A 184 10.81 26.67 -72.36
N LEU A 185 11.00 27.99 -72.54
CA LEU A 185 11.63 28.85 -71.54
C LEU A 185 10.85 28.89 -70.22
N LEU A 186 9.51 28.98 -70.29
CA LEU A 186 8.65 28.96 -69.10
C LEU A 186 8.69 27.60 -68.39
N ALA A 187 8.70 26.49 -69.14
CA ALA A 187 8.85 25.16 -68.57
C ALA A 187 10.18 24.99 -67.81
N VAL A 188 11.29 25.46 -68.39
CA VAL A 188 12.62 25.41 -67.75
C VAL A 188 12.67 26.30 -66.51
N ALA A 189 12.16 27.53 -66.58
CA ALA A 189 12.14 28.45 -65.44
C ALA A 189 11.32 27.90 -64.26
N THR A 190 10.15 27.31 -64.54
CA THR A 190 9.29 26.69 -63.53
C THR A 190 9.96 25.46 -62.92
N GLY A 191 10.62 24.63 -63.74
CA GLY A 191 11.39 23.48 -63.26
C GLY A 191 12.55 23.87 -62.35
N ALA A 192 13.32 24.90 -62.72
CA ALA A 192 14.42 25.43 -61.90
C ALA A 192 13.93 25.99 -60.56
N LEU A 193 12.79 26.69 -60.55
CA LEU A 193 12.16 27.21 -59.34
C LEU A 193 11.72 26.10 -58.38
N ILE A 194 11.08 25.05 -58.91
CA ILE A 194 10.68 23.87 -58.12
C ILE A 194 11.92 23.21 -57.49
N LEU A 195 13.00 23.04 -58.26
CA LEU A 195 14.25 22.46 -57.77
C LEU A 195 14.86 23.30 -56.63
N LEU A 196 14.89 24.62 -56.75
CA LEU A 196 15.38 25.52 -55.70
C LEU A 196 14.56 25.41 -54.42
N ILE A 197 13.23 25.33 -54.53
CA ILE A 197 12.34 25.15 -53.38
C ILE A 197 12.61 23.80 -52.70
N LEU A 198 12.80 22.72 -53.46
CA LEU A 198 13.13 21.40 -52.92
C LEU A 198 14.47 21.39 -52.19
N LEU A 199 15.51 21.99 -52.75
CA LEU A 199 16.83 22.10 -52.10
C LEU A 199 16.76 22.91 -50.80
N ALA A 200 16.00 24.01 -50.79
CA ALA A 200 15.76 24.79 -49.58
C ALA A 200 14.99 23.99 -48.51
N LEU A 201 14.03 23.15 -48.92
CA LEU A 201 13.27 22.30 -48.01
C LEU A 201 14.15 21.21 -47.38
N VAL A 202 14.98 20.53 -48.19
CA VAL A 202 15.92 19.49 -47.72
C VAL A 202 16.87 20.05 -46.68
N SER A 203 17.51 21.19 -46.95
CA SER A 203 18.45 21.80 -46.01
C SER A 203 17.78 22.25 -44.70
N LYS A 204 16.56 22.79 -44.77
CA LYS A 204 15.80 23.26 -43.60
C LYS A 204 15.24 22.13 -42.73
N VAL A 205 14.98 20.95 -43.30
CA VAL A 205 14.44 19.79 -42.55
C VAL A 205 15.54 18.82 -42.11
N MET A 206 16.46 18.45 -42.99
CA MET A 206 17.46 17.42 -42.67
C MET A 206 18.51 17.90 -41.68
N THR A 207 18.89 19.18 -41.69
CA THR A 207 19.93 19.68 -40.76
C THR A 207 19.46 19.65 -39.30
N PRO A 208 18.26 20.13 -38.94
CA PRO A 208 17.74 19.97 -37.57
C PRO A 208 17.47 18.51 -37.20
N LEU A 209 16.99 17.69 -38.13
CA LEU A 209 16.68 16.28 -37.88
C LEU A 209 17.93 15.44 -37.61
N THR A 210 19.01 15.65 -38.36
CA THR A 210 20.31 15.00 -38.13
C THR A 210 20.94 15.44 -36.80
N ARG A 211 20.82 16.71 -36.42
CA ARG A 211 21.26 17.19 -35.09
C ARG A 211 20.45 16.58 -33.96
N LEU A 212 19.13 16.50 -34.10
CA LEU A 212 18.26 15.83 -33.12
C LEU A 212 18.64 14.35 -32.98
N SER A 213 18.82 13.65 -34.11
CA SER A 213 19.25 12.24 -34.11
C SER A 213 20.62 12.06 -33.45
N ALA A 214 21.60 12.90 -33.78
CA ALA A 214 22.94 12.82 -33.20
C ALA A 214 22.93 13.08 -31.68
N ASN A 215 22.11 14.04 -31.22
CA ASN A 215 21.94 14.32 -29.81
C ASN A 215 21.25 13.16 -29.06
N LEU A 216 20.27 12.50 -29.67
CA LEU A 216 19.61 11.32 -29.11
C LEU A 216 20.54 10.10 -29.09
N ASP A 217 21.35 9.90 -30.14
CA ASP A 217 22.38 8.86 -30.17
C ASP A 217 23.45 9.09 -29.11
N ASN A 218 23.85 10.34 -28.87
CA ASN A 218 24.77 10.69 -27.79
C ASN A 218 24.16 10.45 -26.41
N LEU A 219 22.84 10.57 -26.24
CA LEU A 219 22.16 10.18 -25.00
C LEU A 219 22.16 8.66 -24.83
N ASN A 220 21.82 7.90 -25.88
CA ASN A 220 21.82 6.42 -25.85
C ASN A 220 23.21 5.82 -25.65
N ARG A 221 24.27 6.50 -26.14
CA ARG A 221 25.68 6.11 -25.94
C ARG A 221 26.30 6.75 -24.69
N GLY A 222 25.63 7.74 -24.10
CA GLY A 222 26.11 8.50 -22.95
C GLY A 222 25.94 7.73 -21.64
N ASN A 223 26.70 8.15 -20.63
CA ASN A 223 26.80 7.53 -19.30
C ASN A 223 25.51 7.70 -18.44
N LYS A 224 24.31 7.53 -19.01
CA LYS A 224 23.03 7.72 -18.32
C LYS A 224 22.94 9.09 -17.62
N ASP A 225 23.51 10.12 -18.25
CA ASP A 225 23.57 11.48 -17.70
C ASP A 225 22.26 12.21 -17.97
N LEU A 226 21.41 12.26 -16.94
CA LEU A 226 20.13 12.94 -16.99
C LEU A 226 20.28 14.46 -16.91
N ALA A 227 21.49 15.01 -16.74
CA ALA A 227 21.74 16.45 -16.88
C ALA A 227 21.71 16.92 -18.35
N PHE A 228 21.68 16.01 -19.33
CA PHE A 228 21.63 16.37 -20.74
C PHE A 228 20.32 17.08 -21.10
N ARG A 229 20.40 18.18 -21.85
CA ARG A 229 19.24 18.91 -22.39
C ARG A 229 19.44 19.22 -23.86
N LEU A 230 18.38 19.07 -24.66
CA LEU A 230 18.38 19.49 -26.06
C LEU A 230 18.37 21.03 -26.13
N PRO A 231 19.20 21.65 -26.99
CA PRO A 231 19.20 23.09 -27.17
C PRO A 231 17.88 23.55 -27.81
N VAL A 232 17.17 24.47 -27.16
CA VAL A 232 15.94 25.05 -27.68
C VAL A 232 16.28 26.26 -28.54
N VAL A 233 16.40 26.06 -29.85
CA VAL A 233 16.71 27.12 -30.82
C VAL A 233 15.48 27.41 -31.68
N GLY A 234 15.05 28.67 -31.72
CA GLY A 234 13.93 29.12 -32.55
C GLY A 234 12.53 28.90 -31.92
N HIS A 235 11.49 29.09 -32.74
CA HIS A 235 10.08 29.02 -32.35
C HIS A 235 9.27 28.11 -33.29
N ASP A 236 9.94 27.18 -33.97
CA ASP A 236 9.34 26.26 -34.93
C ASP A 236 8.97 24.91 -34.29
N GLU A 237 8.52 23.98 -35.13
CA GLU A 237 8.11 22.64 -34.73
C GLU A 237 9.25 21.85 -34.03
N PHE A 238 10.53 22.08 -34.38
CA PHE A 238 11.67 21.41 -33.75
C PHE A 238 11.96 21.98 -32.34
N SER A 239 11.79 23.29 -32.16
CA SER A 239 11.90 23.91 -30.82
C SER A 239 10.86 23.38 -29.84
N HIS A 240 9.67 22.99 -30.33
CA HIS A 240 8.63 22.38 -29.51
C HIS A 240 9.02 20.96 -29.08
N VAL A 241 9.53 20.14 -30.00
CA VAL A 241 10.04 18.79 -29.68
C VAL A 241 11.18 18.84 -28.66
N ALA A 242 12.12 19.77 -28.81
CA ALA A 242 13.22 19.96 -27.87
C ALA A 242 12.72 20.33 -26.45
N ARG A 243 11.70 21.21 -26.34
CA ARG A 243 11.08 21.54 -25.05
C ARG A 243 10.38 20.34 -24.42
N SER A 244 9.54 19.62 -25.17
CA SER A 244 8.84 18.43 -24.67
C SER A 244 9.81 17.34 -24.22
N PHE A 245 10.90 17.14 -24.95
CA PHE A 245 11.96 16.22 -24.55
C PHE A 245 12.63 16.64 -23.24
N ASN A 246 12.99 17.91 -23.08
CA ASN A 246 13.60 18.41 -21.85
C ASN A 246 12.67 18.23 -20.64
N THR A 247 11.37 18.51 -20.79
CA THR A 247 10.36 18.26 -19.75
C THR A 247 10.27 16.77 -19.39
N PHE A 248 10.35 15.88 -20.37
CA PHE A 248 10.39 14.43 -20.12
C PHE A 248 11.64 14.03 -19.33
N ILE A 249 12.82 14.55 -19.69
CA ILE A 249 14.06 14.29 -18.95
C ILE A 249 13.99 14.86 -17.53
N ASP A 250 13.42 16.04 -17.31
CA ASP A 250 13.23 16.60 -15.96
C ASP A 250 12.36 15.67 -15.08
N GLN A 251 11.31 15.07 -15.66
CA GLN A 251 10.47 14.10 -14.95
C GLN A 251 11.25 12.82 -14.59
N ILE A 252 12.07 12.30 -15.51
CA ILE A 252 12.91 11.12 -15.23
C ILE A 252 13.96 11.44 -14.16
N ASP A 253 14.58 12.62 -14.23
CA ASP A 253 15.54 13.12 -13.24
C ASP A 253 14.95 13.14 -11.83
N HIS A 254 13.76 13.74 -11.68
CA HIS A 254 13.03 13.77 -10.41
C HIS A 254 12.62 12.37 -9.92
N LEU A 255 12.19 11.48 -10.81
CA LEU A 255 11.84 10.10 -10.45
C LEU A 255 13.06 9.34 -9.93
N ILE A 256 14.21 9.43 -10.61
CA ILE A 256 15.44 8.76 -10.16
C ILE A 256 15.94 9.37 -8.84
N ALA A 257 15.90 10.70 -8.69
CA ALA A 257 16.25 11.37 -7.43
C ALA A 257 15.39 10.87 -6.26
N THR A 258 14.08 10.73 -6.51
CA THR A 258 13.12 10.20 -5.54
C THR A 258 13.42 8.75 -5.19
N VAL A 259 13.71 7.90 -6.18
CA VAL A 259 14.09 6.50 -5.95
C VAL A 259 15.38 6.40 -5.13
N GLN A 260 16.41 7.19 -5.44
CA GLN A 260 17.66 7.22 -4.66
C GLN A 260 17.41 7.63 -3.20
N SER A 261 16.58 8.66 -2.98
CA SER A 261 16.22 9.13 -1.64
C SER A 261 15.42 8.08 -0.84
N VAL A 262 14.35 7.54 -1.43
CA VAL A 262 13.49 6.52 -0.81
C VAL A 262 14.27 5.25 -0.51
N SER A 263 15.12 4.79 -1.44
CA SER A 263 15.98 3.63 -1.22
C SER A 263 16.95 3.84 -0.05
N GLY A 264 17.55 5.03 0.05
CA GLY A 264 18.41 5.39 1.19
C GLY A 264 17.66 5.47 2.52
N HIS A 265 16.41 5.89 2.51
CA HIS A 265 15.53 5.86 3.70
C HIS A 265 15.20 4.42 4.09
N ASN A 266 14.89 3.57 3.12
CA ASN A 266 14.54 2.17 3.35
C ASN A 266 15.68 1.39 4.01
N ILE A 267 16.92 1.58 3.53
CA ILE A 267 18.11 0.96 4.14
C ILE A 267 18.25 1.34 5.62
N ARG A 268 18.02 2.62 5.99
CA ARG A 268 18.06 3.04 7.41
C ARG A 268 16.94 2.42 8.24
N HIS A 269 15.74 2.27 7.69
CA HIS A 269 14.64 1.59 8.36
C HIS A 269 14.94 0.10 8.58
N VAL A 270 15.50 -0.57 7.57
CA VAL A 270 15.97 -1.97 7.67
C VAL A 270 16.97 -2.13 8.82
N MET A 271 18.00 -1.28 8.90
CA MET A 271 18.98 -1.32 10.00
C MET A 271 18.32 -1.14 11.38
N THR A 272 17.35 -0.22 11.48
CA THR A 272 16.60 0.01 12.72
C THR A 272 15.76 -1.22 13.10
N LEU A 273 15.07 -1.83 12.14
CA LEU A 273 14.29 -3.05 12.34
C LEU A 273 15.18 -4.22 12.76
N GLN A 274 16.36 -4.37 12.15
CA GLN A 274 17.31 -5.42 12.52
C GLN A 274 17.80 -5.27 13.97
N GLN A 275 18.09 -4.04 14.40
CA GLN A 275 18.44 -3.76 15.80
C GLN A 275 17.27 -4.10 16.73
N GLN A 276 16.05 -3.67 16.39
CA GLN A 276 14.85 -3.98 17.18
C GLN A 276 14.60 -5.49 17.30
N MET A 277 14.70 -6.24 16.20
CA MET A 277 14.53 -7.70 16.23
C MET A 277 15.63 -8.39 17.05
N THR A 278 16.86 -7.89 17.00
CA THR A 278 17.96 -8.39 17.84
C THR A 278 17.67 -8.16 19.32
N GLN A 279 17.13 -6.99 19.68
CA GLN A 279 16.71 -6.68 21.03
C GLN A 279 15.52 -7.54 21.47
N THR A 280 14.51 -7.74 20.62
CA THR A 280 13.40 -8.66 20.87
C THR A 280 13.90 -10.07 21.12
N ARG A 281 14.85 -10.56 20.30
CA ARG A 281 15.46 -11.88 20.48
C ARG A 281 16.10 -12.01 21.86
N HIS A 282 16.91 -11.03 22.25
CA HIS A 282 17.58 -11.05 23.56
C HIS A 282 16.57 -11.00 24.72
N GLY A 283 15.59 -10.09 24.67
CA GLY A 283 14.56 -9.97 25.69
C GLY A 283 13.70 -11.23 25.83
N MET A 284 13.38 -11.91 24.72
CA MET A 284 12.62 -13.16 24.77
C MET A 284 13.45 -14.32 25.34
N THR A 285 14.76 -14.38 25.09
CA THR A 285 15.65 -15.36 25.75
C THR A 285 15.69 -15.15 27.27
N GLU A 286 15.70 -13.90 27.73
CA GLU A 286 15.64 -13.58 29.16
C GLU A 286 14.29 -13.98 29.76
N VAL A 287 13.17 -13.68 29.09
CA VAL A 287 11.82 -14.11 29.51
C VAL A 287 11.74 -15.64 29.61
N GLN A 288 12.31 -16.37 28.64
CA GLN A 288 12.34 -17.84 28.68
C GLN A 288 13.12 -18.36 29.90
N THR A 289 14.30 -17.80 30.15
CA THR A 289 15.13 -18.20 31.31
C THR A 289 14.41 -17.91 32.63
N ASN A 290 13.75 -16.76 32.73
CA ASN A 290 12.98 -16.39 33.91
C ASN A 290 11.74 -17.28 34.09
N ALA A 291 11.09 -17.69 32.99
CA ALA A 291 9.97 -18.62 33.04
C ALA A 291 10.42 -20.00 33.53
N ASP A 292 11.54 -20.54 33.05
CA ASP A 292 12.09 -21.82 33.53
C ASP A 292 12.42 -21.79 35.04
N ALA A 293 13.04 -20.70 35.50
CA ALA A 293 13.33 -20.49 36.91
C ALA A 293 12.04 -20.42 37.76
N LEU A 294 11.03 -19.70 37.26
CA LEU A 294 9.75 -19.56 37.95
C LEU A 294 8.95 -20.88 37.97
N ALA A 295 9.01 -21.68 36.90
CA ALA A 295 8.39 -23.01 36.86
C ALA A 295 9.02 -23.95 37.90
N THR A 296 10.35 -23.88 38.05
CA THR A 296 11.08 -24.60 39.10
C THR A 296 10.62 -24.14 40.49
N ALA A 297 10.55 -22.83 40.72
CA ALA A 297 10.09 -22.27 41.99
C ALA A 297 8.63 -22.65 42.32
N MET A 298 7.74 -22.72 41.32
CA MET A 298 6.36 -23.18 41.52
C MET A 298 6.30 -24.67 41.87
N THR A 299 7.19 -25.49 41.29
CA THR A 299 7.29 -26.91 41.63
C THR A 299 7.77 -27.10 43.08
N GLU A 300 8.77 -26.33 43.51
CA GLU A 300 9.22 -26.32 44.91
C GLU A 300 8.11 -25.80 45.84
N MET A 301 7.37 -24.76 45.44
CA MET A 301 6.22 -24.25 46.19
C MET A 301 5.15 -25.33 46.37
N ALA A 302 4.77 -26.04 45.29
CA ALA A 302 3.80 -27.14 45.38
C ALA A 302 4.26 -28.23 46.35
N SER A 303 5.54 -28.61 46.31
CA SER A 303 6.13 -29.57 47.24
C SER A 303 6.09 -29.09 48.70
N THR A 304 6.47 -27.84 48.96
CA THR A 304 6.45 -27.28 50.33
C THR A 304 5.03 -27.17 50.88
N VAL A 305 4.06 -26.81 50.04
CA VAL A 305 2.65 -26.74 50.43
C VAL A 305 2.08 -28.12 50.76
N GLN A 306 2.45 -29.16 50.00
CA GLN A 306 2.10 -30.55 50.35
C GLN A 306 2.70 -30.97 51.70
N GLU A 307 3.93 -30.56 51.99
CA GLU A 307 4.56 -30.82 53.27
C GLU A 307 3.84 -30.09 54.43
N ILE A 308 3.44 -28.83 54.22
CA ILE A 308 2.61 -28.07 55.18
C ILE A 308 1.28 -28.81 55.43
N ALA A 309 0.61 -29.27 54.38
CA ALA A 309 -0.65 -30.01 54.51
C ALA A 309 -0.45 -31.31 55.33
N ARG A 310 0.62 -32.07 55.07
CA ARG A 310 0.98 -33.26 55.84
C ARG A 310 1.24 -32.94 57.30
N ASN A 311 2.11 -31.97 57.58
CA ASN A 311 2.46 -31.55 58.94
C ASN A 311 1.24 -31.05 59.72
N THR A 312 0.31 -30.37 59.04
CA THR A 312 -0.94 -29.91 59.63
C THR A 312 -1.89 -31.07 59.96
N GLY A 313 -1.89 -32.12 59.12
CA GLY A 313 -2.59 -33.37 59.39
C GLY A 313 -2.04 -34.10 60.62
N GLU A 314 -0.71 -34.19 60.74
CA GLU A 314 -0.03 -34.75 61.92
C GLU A 314 -0.33 -33.95 63.18
N ALA A 315 -0.21 -32.62 63.12
CA ALA A 315 -0.53 -31.73 64.23
C ALA A 315 -1.99 -31.89 64.71
N ARG A 316 -2.95 -32.12 63.80
CA ARG A 316 -4.35 -32.38 64.15
C ARG A 316 -4.54 -33.71 64.89
N ASN A 317 -3.76 -34.73 64.54
CA ASN A 317 -3.79 -36.00 65.26
C ASN A 317 -3.21 -35.83 66.68
N ASP A 318 -2.09 -35.12 66.80
CA ASP A 318 -1.48 -34.85 68.11
C ASP A 318 -2.36 -33.98 69.00
N THR A 319 -3.05 -32.96 68.45
CA THR A 319 -4.04 -32.20 69.23
C THR A 319 -5.20 -33.08 69.66
N GLY A 320 -5.73 -33.95 68.79
CA GLY A 320 -6.77 -34.91 69.16
C GLY A 320 -6.35 -35.86 70.30
N ARG A 321 -5.10 -36.32 70.29
CA ARG A 321 -4.53 -37.13 71.39
C ARG A 321 -4.42 -36.34 72.69
N ALA A 322 -3.89 -35.12 72.63
CA ALA A 322 -3.76 -34.25 73.80
C ALA A 322 -5.13 -33.91 74.43
N GLN A 323 -6.16 -33.73 73.60
CA GLN A 323 -7.53 -33.52 74.07
C GLN A 323 -8.05 -34.73 74.85
N HIS A 324 -7.93 -35.92 74.28
CA HIS A 324 -8.33 -37.15 74.94
C HIS A 324 -7.57 -37.38 76.27
N GLU A 325 -6.27 -37.09 76.32
CA GLU A 325 -5.48 -37.19 77.55
C GLU A 325 -5.91 -36.17 78.61
N ALA A 326 -6.23 -34.93 78.21
CA ALA A 326 -6.72 -33.90 79.12
C ALA A 326 -8.13 -34.22 79.68
N GLU A 327 -9.05 -34.69 78.83
CA GLU A 327 -10.38 -35.16 79.22
C GLU A 327 -10.29 -36.34 80.20
N ALA A 328 -9.43 -37.33 79.90
CA ALA A 328 -9.17 -38.45 80.80
C ALA A 328 -8.56 -37.99 82.14
N GLY A 329 -7.66 -37.01 82.11
CA GLY A 329 -7.10 -36.39 83.31
C GLY A 329 -8.18 -35.69 84.14
N GLN A 330 -9.08 -34.95 83.50
CA GLN A 330 -10.19 -34.26 84.17
C GLN A 330 -11.13 -35.25 84.87
N ALA A 331 -11.45 -36.37 84.20
CA ALA A 331 -12.26 -37.44 84.80
C ALA A 331 -11.59 -38.05 86.04
N ARG A 332 -10.29 -38.32 86.00
CA ARG A 332 -9.53 -38.85 87.16
C ARG A 332 -9.46 -37.86 88.32
N VAL A 333 -9.32 -36.57 88.04
CA VAL A 333 -9.35 -35.53 89.08
C VAL A 333 -10.72 -35.47 89.75
N ALA A 334 -11.81 -35.56 88.99
CA ALA A 334 -13.17 -35.61 89.54
C ALA A 334 -13.40 -36.85 90.41
N GLU A 335 -12.89 -38.01 90.00
CA GLU A 335 -12.90 -39.24 90.81
C GLU A 335 -12.10 -39.06 92.11
N THR A 336 -10.92 -38.44 92.03
CA THR A 336 -10.07 -38.14 93.19
C THR A 336 -10.78 -37.23 94.19
N VAL A 337 -11.49 -36.19 93.72
CA VAL A 337 -12.31 -35.32 94.59
C VAL A 337 -13.40 -36.12 95.31
N THR A 338 -14.02 -37.08 94.63
CA THR A 338 -15.06 -37.94 95.21
C THR A 338 -14.49 -38.83 96.32
N LEU A 339 -13.34 -39.47 96.06
CA LEU A 339 -12.61 -40.29 97.04
C LEU A 339 -12.18 -39.48 98.27
N ILE A 340 -11.69 -38.26 98.10
CA ILE A 340 -11.28 -37.41 99.24
C ILE A 340 -12.49 -37.04 100.10
N HIS A 341 -13.65 -36.76 99.50
CA HIS A 341 -14.89 -36.52 100.27
C HIS A 341 -15.31 -37.75 101.08
N GLU A 342 -15.17 -38.96 100.52
CA GLU A 342 -15.46 -40.20 101.22
C GLU A 342 -14.52 -40.41 102.42
N VAL A 343 -13.21 -40.18 102.22
CA VAL A 343 -12.20 -40.23 103.30
C VAL A 343 -12.48 -39.20 104.39
N ALA A 344 -12.81 -37.95 104.02
CA ALA A 344 -13.16 -36.89 104.97
C ALA A 344 -14.38 -37.27 105.82
N LYS A 345 -15.37 -37.91 105.20
CA LYS A 345 -16.55 -38.45 105.90
C LYS A 345 -16.19 -39.56 106.88
N GLU A 346 -15.40 -40.56 106.45
CA GLU A 346 -14.95 -41.65 107.34
C GLU A 346 -14.12 -41.15 108.53
N ILE A 347 -13.26 -40.14 108.31
CA ILE A 347 -12.50 -39.50 109.39
C ILE A 347 -13.45 -38.77 110.36
N GLY A 348 -14.49 -38.11 109.85
CA GLY A 348 -15.52 -37.49 110.68
C GLY A 348 -16.24 -38.48 111.59
N GLU A 349 -16.66 -39.63 111.04
CA GLU A 349 -17.31 -40.71 111.80
C GLU A 349 -16.36 -41.34 112.84
N ALA A 350 -15.09 -41.51 112.49
CA ALA A 350 -14.06 -41.98 113.42
C ALA A 350 -13.79 -40.97 114.56
N ALA A 351 -13.77 -39.67 114.26
CA ALA A 351 -13.61 -38.62 115.25
C ALA A 351 -14.77 -38.59 116.25
N GLU A 352 -16.01 -38.80 115.80
CA GLU A 352 -17.18 -38.92 116.68
C GLU A 352 -17.06 -40.13 117.62
N THR A 353 -16.62 -41.28 117.10
CA THR A 353 -16.42 -42.50 117.88
C THR A 353 -15.34 -42.32 118.96
N ILE A 354 -14.22 -41.66 118.62
CA ILE A 354 -13.14 -41.39 119.56
C ILE A 354 -13.56 -40.34 120.61
N ASN A 355 -14.31 -39.30 120.23
CA ASN A 355 -14.89 -38.35 121.19
C ASN A 355 -15.82 -39.03 122.21
N ARG A 356 -16.62 -40.01 121.77
CA ARG A 356 -17.42 -40.83 122.69
C ARG A 356 -16.55 -41.62 123.67
N LEU A 357 -15.46 -42.22 123.18
CA LEU A 357 -14.50 -42.93 124.04
C LEU A 357 -13.84 -41.99 125.06
N GLU A 358 -13.55 -40.74 124.70
CA GLU A 358 -13.03 -39.72 125.61
C GLU A 358 -14.03 -39.43 126.74
N GLN A 359 -15.30 -39.21 126.39
CA GLN A 359 -16.38 -38.99 127.36
C GLN A 359 -16.58 -40.18 128.31
N GLU A 360 -16.63 -41.40 127.76
CA GLU A 360 -16.76 -42.64 128.54
C GLU A 360 -15.54 -42.84 129.47
N SER A 361 -14.34 -42.52 129.01
CA SER A 361 -13.12 -42.57 129.83
C SER A 361 -13.13 -41.52 130.95
N GLY A 362 -13.70 -40.34 130.70
CA GLY A 362 -13.95 -39.31 131.73
C GLY A 362 -14.86 -39.83 132.85
N GLN A 363 -15.97 -40.46 132.49
CA GLN A 363 -16.90 -41.07 133.45
C GLN A 363 -16.24 -42.16 134.30
N ILE A 364 -15.36 -42.98 133.70
CA ILE A 364 -14.59 -43.98 134.45
C ILE A 364 -13.65 -43.32 135.46
N GLY A 365 -12.99 -42.21 135.09
CA GLY A 365 -12.17 -41.42 136.00
C GLY A 365 -12.93 -40.91 137.23
N ASP A 366 -14.16 -40.40 137.02
CA ASP A 366 -15.04 -39.97 138.11
C ASP A 366 -15.40 -41.13 139.05
N ILE A 367 -15.72 -42.31 138.49
CA ILE A 367 -16.01 -43.52 139.27
C ILE A 367 -14.80 -43.95 140.10
N LEU A 368 -13.59 -43.93 139.54
CA LEU A 368 -12.35 -44.29 140.24
C LEU A 368 -12.06 -43.34 141.40
N SER A 369 -12.34 -42.04 141.25
CA SER A 369 -12.23 -41.05 142.31
C SER A 369 -13.16 -41.37 143.50
N VAL A 370 -14.39 -41.81 143.21
CA VAL A 370 -15.34 -42.27 144.24
C VAL A 370 -14.85 -43.55 144.92
N ILE A 371 -14.36 -44.54 144.17
CA ILE A 371 -13.83 -45.80 144.75
C ILE A 371 -12.62 -45.53 145.63
N ARG A 372 -11.73 -44.61 145.22
CA ARG A 372 -10.58 -44.19 146.02
C ARG A 372 -11.04 -43.55 147.32
N THR A 373 -12.02 -42.65 147.27
CA THR A 373 -12.62 -42.01 148.46
C THR A 373 -13.22 -43.06 149.40
N ILE A 374 -13.95 -44.05 148.87
CA ILE A 374 -14.51 -45.17 149.66
C ILE A 374 -13.38 -46.01 150.28
N SER A 375 -12.32 -46.29 149.52
CA SER A 375 -11.17 -47.07 150.00
C SER A 375 -10.42 -46.34 151.12
N ASP A 376 -10.24 -45.02 151.00
CA ASP A 376 -9.64 -44.17 152.03
C ASP A 376 -10.49 -44.14 153.30
N GLN A 377 -11.81 -43.99 153.17
CA GLN A 377 -12.75 -44.09 154.27
C GLN A 377 -12.72 -45.47 154.94
N THR A 378 -12.66 -46.53 154.14
CA THR A 378 -12.61 -47.92 154.62
C THR A 378 -11.30 -48.18 155.37
N ASN A 379 -10.17 -47.68 154.86
CA ASN A 379 -8.87 -47.78 155.50
C ASN A 379 -8.84 -47.04 156.85
N LEU A 380 -9.46 -45.86 156.93
CA LEU A 380 -9.57 -45.06 158.16
C LEU A 380 -10.51 -45.74 159.18
N LEU A 381 -11.65 -46.26 158.74
CA LEU A 381 -12.57 -47.06 159.57
C LEU A 381 -11.88 -48.32 160.12
N ALA A 382 -11.13 -49.03 159.28
CA ALA A 382 -10.38 -50.22 159.66
C ALA A 382 -9.25 -49.89 160.66
N LEU A 383 -8.56 -48.76 160.48
CA LEU A 383 -7.56 -48.28 161.43
C LEU A 383 -8.19 -47.96 162.80
N ASN A 384 -9.32 -47.25 162.82
CA ASN A 384 -10.06 -46.97 164.06
C ASN A 384 -10.52 -48.27 164.75
N ALA A 385 -10.99 -49.26 163.98
CA ALA A 385 -11.38 -50.57 164.49
C ALA A 385 -10.18 -51.35 165.05
N ALA A 386 -9.02 -51.31 164.39
CA ALA A 386 -7.78 -51.95 164.86
C ALA A 386 -7.27 -51.31 166.17
N ILE A 387 -7.35 -49.97 166.28
CA ILE A 387 -7.02 -49.23 167.50
C ILE A 387 -7.94 -49.65 168.67
N GLU A 388 -9.26 -49.70 168.44
CA GLU A 388 -10.21 -50.08 169.49
C GLU A 388 -10.10 -51.57 169.87
N ALA A 389 -9.79 -52.44 168.90
CA ALA A 389 -9.51 -53.85 169.16
C ALA A 389 -8.23 -54.05 169.98
N ALA A 390 -7.16 -53.28 169.73
CA ALA A 390 -5.97 -53.27 170.56
C ALA A 390 -6.24 -52.76 171.99
N ARG A 391 -7.16 -51.79 172.12
CA ARG A 391 -7.60 -51.23 173.41
C ARG A 391 -8.38 -52.23 174.28
N ALA A 392 -9.08 -53.17 173.65
CA ALA A 392 -9.83 -54.25 174.32
C ALA A 392 -8.97 -55.45 174.78
N GLY A 393 -7.66 -55.46 174.51
CA GLY A 393 -6.72 -56.51 174.97
C GLY A 393 -7.03 -57.90 174.40
N GLU A 394 -6.98 -58.94 175.23
CA GLU A 394 -7.22 -60.35 174.82
C GLU A 394 -8.61 -60.58 174.20
N ALA A 395 -9.64 -59.83 174.62
CA ALA A 395 -11.00 -59.95 174.08
C ALA A 395 -11.15 -59.39 172.65
N GLY A 396 -10.26 -58.49 172.24
CA GLY A 396 -10.29 -57.82 170.92
C GLY A 396 -9.48 -58.54 169.83
N ARG A 397 -8.77 -59.63 170.15
CA ARG A 397 -7.77 -60.23 169.26
C ARG A 397 -8.34 -60.71 167.91
N GLY A 398 -9.55 -61.29 167.91
CA GLY A 398 -10.23 -61.71 166.68
C GLY A 398 -10.67 -60.52 165.81
N PHE A 399 -11.14 -59.43 166.45
CA PHE A 399 -11.51 -58.19 165.76
C PHE A 399 -10.30 -57.45 165.19
N ALA A 400 -9.15 -57.48 165.88
CA ALA A 400 -7.92 -56.87 165.40
C ALA A 400 -7.44 -57.50 164.08
N VAL A 401 -7.50 -58.85 163.98
CA VAL A 401 -7.13 -59.57 162.74
C VAL A 401 -8.06 -59.20 161.58
N VAL A 402 -9.37 -59.14 161.81
CA VAL A 402 -10.33 -58.72 160.78
C VAL A 402 -10.11 -57.25 160.39
N ALA A 403 -9.86 -56.37 161.34
CA ALA A 403 -9.59 -54.96 161.07
C ALA A 403 -8.30 -54.76 160.25
N ASP A 404 -7.23 -55.50 160.55
CA ASP A 404 -6.00 -55.46 159.75
C ASP A 404 -6.19 -56.06 158.34
N GLU A 405 -6.99 -57.13 158.18
CA GLU A 405 -7.32 -57.68 156.86
C GLU A 405 -8.15 -56.69 156.02
N VAL A 406 -9.13 -56.03 156.62
CA VAL A 406 -9.92 -54.96 155.96
C VAL A 406 -9.03 -53.78 155.60
N ARG A 407 -8.08 -53.40 156.47
CA ARG A 407 -7.11 -52.33 156.20
C ARG A 407 -6.18 -52.68 155.03
N GLN A 408 -5.69 -53.92 155.00
CA GLN A 408 -4.85 -54.41 153.91
C GLN A 408 -5.62 -54.49 152.59
N LEU A 409 -6.88 -54.92 152.63
CA LEU A 409 -7.77 -54.93 151.47
C LEU A 409 -8.04 -53.50 150.96
N ALA A 410 -8.35 -52.57 151.85
CA ALA A 410 -8.57 -51.16 151.50
C ALA A 410 -7.31 -50.52 150.87
N THR A 411 -6.13 -50.82 151.40
CA THR A 411 -4.83 -50.37 150.84
C THR A 411 -4.55 -50.98 149.46
N ARG A 412 -4.89 -52.27 149.25
CA ARG A 412 -4.79 -52.93 147.94
C ARG A 412 -5.76 -52.33 146.93
N THR A 413 -7.01 -52.06 147.35
CA THR A 413 -8.01 -51.39 146.50
C THR A 413 -7.56 -49.99 146.12
N GLN A 414 -7.03 -49.21 147.07
CA GLN A 414 -6.49 -47.87 146.81
C GLN A 414 -5.33 -47.93 145.80
N SER A 415 -4.36 -48.80 146.00
CA SER A 415 -3.25 -49.00 145.05
C SER A 415 -3.73 -49.39 143.65
N ALA A 416 -4.70 -50.32 143.56
CA ALA A 416 -5.29 -50.72 142.28
C ALA A 416 -6.06 -49.58 141.60
N THR A 417 -6.81 -48.76 142.35
CA THR A 417 -7.48 -47.58 141.80
C THR A 417 -6.51 -46.54 141.25
N VAL A 418 -5.34 -46.35 141.89
CA VAL A 418 -4.29 -45.46 141.39
C VAL A 418 -3.70 -45.99 140.09
N GLU A 419 -3.44 -47.29 139.99
CA GLU A 419 -2.93 -47.90 138.75
C GLU A 419 -3.94 -47.79 137.60
N ILE A 420 -5.23 -48.05 137.85
CA ILE A 420 -6.28 -47.90 136.84
C ILE A 420 -6.44 -46.42 136.45
N GLN A 421 -6.42 -45.50 137.42
CA GLN A 421 -6.48 -44.05 137.16
C GLN A 421 -5.37 -43.61 136.21
N GLN A 422 -4.13 -44.04 136.43
CA GLN A 422 -3.00 -43.75 135.53
C GLN A 422 -3.23 -44.30 134.12
N LYS A 423 -3.81 -45.50 133.98
CA LYS A 423 -4.15 -46.07 132.66
C LYS A 423 -5.26 -45.28 131.97
N ILE A 424 -6.25 -44.78 132.72
CA ILE A 424 -7.34 -43.95 132.19
C ILE A 424 -6.81 -42.57 131.77
N GLU A 425 -5.93 -41.94 132.53
CA GLU A 425 -5.27 -40.68 132.15
C GLU A 425 -4.43 -40.84 130.86
N GLN A 426 -3.69 -41.96 130.74
CA GLN A 426 -2.98 -42.30 129.51
C GLN A 426 -3.94 -42.55 128.34
N LEU A 427 -5.08 -43.22 128.58
CA LEU A 427 -6.11 -43.44 127.57
C LEU A 427 -6.64 -42.09 127.10
N GLN A 428 -7.15 -41.24 128.00
CA GLN A 428 -7.65 -39.89 127.71
C GLN A 428 -6.63 -39.06 126.91
N SER A 429 -5.36 -39.05 127.32
CA SER A 429 -4.30 -38.33 126.58
C SER A 429 -4.15 -38.84 125.15
N ARG A 430 -4.17 -40.16 124.92
CA ARG A 430 -4.11 -40.75 123.57
C ARG A 430 -5.36 -40.48 122.76
N THR A 431 -6.54 -40.51 123.39
CA THR A 431 -7.83 -40.21 122.76
C THR A 431 -7.84 -38.75 122.27
N HIS A 432 -7.42 -37.80 123.10
CA HIS A 432 -7.30 -36.38 122.73
C HIS A 432 -6.30 -36.17 121.58
N GLN A 433 -5.15 -36.86 121.62
CA GLN A 433 -4.18 -36.81 120.52
C GLN A 433 -4.78 -37.35 119.21
N ALA A 434 -5.57 -38.43 119.27
CA ALA A 434 -6.24 -39.00 118.12
C ALA A 434 -7.28 -38.05 117.52
N VAL A 435 -8.13 -37.41 118.35
CA VAL A 435 -9.10 -36.39 117.89
C VAL A 435 -8.40 -35.21 117.21
N SER A 436 -7.32 -34.69 117.81
CA SER A 436 -6.53 -33.60 117.23
C SER A 436 -5.96 -33.98 115.86
N THR A 437 -5.42 -35.20 115.73
CA THR A 437 -4.90 -35.73 114.45
C THR A 437 -6.01 -35.89 113.41
N MET A 438 -7.21 -36.34 113.82
CA MET A 438 -8.36 -36.47 112.94
C MET A 438 -8.86 -35.11 112.43
N HIS A 439 -8.92 -34.09 113.29
CA HIS A 439 -9.25 -32.72 112.85
C HIS A 439 -8.25 -32.17 111.83
N GLU A 440 -6.96 -32.35 112.08
CA GLU A 440 -5.91 -31.92 111.15
C GLU A 440 -6.00 -32.69 109.82
N THR A 441 -6.30 -33.99 109.86
CA THR A 441 -6.47 -34.79 108.63
C THR A 441 -7.69 -34.35 107.83
N ASN A 442 -8.78 -33.95 108.50
CA ASN A 442 -9.97 -33.41 107.83
C ASN A 442 -9.67 -32.07 107.15
N ARG A 443 -8.94 -31.17 107.84
CA ARG A 443 -8.46 -29.90 107.27
C ARG A 443 -7.57 -30.11 106.04
N LEU A 444 -6.66 -31.08 106.09
CA LEU A 444 -5.81 -31.45 104.95
C LEU A 444 -6.62 -32.02 103.78
N SER A 445 -7.70 -32.76 104.07
CA SER A 445 -8.62 -33.30 103.05
C SER A 445 -9.37 -32.17 102.34
N GLU A 446 -9.86 -31.16 103.06
CA GLU A 446 -10.48 -29.97 102.46
C GLU A 446 -9.51 -29.22 101.53
N GLN A 447 -8.26 -29.03 101.96
CA GLN A 447 -7.22 -28.43 101.13
C GLN A 447 -6.90 -29.26 99.88
N ALA A 448 -6.92 -30.59 100.00
CA ALA A 448 -6.71 -31.48 98.86
C ALA A 448 -7.87 -31.38 97.84
N VAL A 449 -9.12 -31.23 98.30
CA VAL A 449 -10.28 -30.97 97.42
C VAL A 449 -10.14 -29.63 96.69
N GLU A 450 -9.72 -28.57 97.39
CA GLU A 450 -9.50 -27.25 96.78
C GLU A 450 -8.45 -27.34 95.66
N GLN A 451 -7.30 -27.97 95.93
CA GLN A 451 -6.24 -28.17 94.93
C GLN A 451 -6.69 -29.03 93.75
N ALA A 452 -7.40 -30.13 94.01
CA ALA A 452 -7.94 -30.97 92.94
C ALA A 452 -8.95 -30.20 92.07
N THR A 453 -9.76 -29.33 92.66
CA THR A 453 -10.70 -28.47 91.91
C THR A 453 -9.97 -27.49 91.00
N VAL A 454 -8.89 -26.86 91.49
CA VAL A 454 -8.04 -25.97 90.68
C VAL A 454 -7.35 -26.74 89.55
N ALA A 455 -6.85 -27.95 89.81
CA ALA A 455 -6.28 -28.82 88.79
C ALA A 455 -7.31 -29.19 87.71
N GLY A 456 -8.54 -29.52 88.11
CA GLY A 456 -9.65 -29.80 87.19
C GLY A 456 -10.00 -28.61 86.29
N ALA A 457 -10.06 -27.40 86.86
CA ALA A 457 -10.28 -26.17 86.08
C ALA A 457 -9.14 -25.90 85.08
N THR A 458 -7.89 -26.21 85.45
CA THR A 458 -6.73 -26.06 84.56
C THR A 458 -6.80 -27.05 83.39
N LEU A 459 -7.18 -28.30 83.65
CA LEU A 459 -7.40 -29.31 82.60
C LEU A 459 -8.52 -28.89 81.65
N GLN A 460 -9.63 -28.35 82.16
CA GLN A 460 -10.71 -27.81 81.32
C GLN A 460 -10.23 -26.67 80.40
N ALA A 461 -9.36 -25.79 80.90
CA ALA A 461 -8.76 -24.73 80.09
C ALA A 461 -7.84 -25.30 78.99
N ILE A 462 -7.10 -26.38 79.29
CA ILE A 462 -6.29 -27.10 78.30
C ILE A 462 -7.19 -27.69 77.19
N VAL A 463 -8.29 -28.36 77.55
CA VAL A 463 -9.25 -28.92 76.57
C VAL A 463 -9.73 -27.82 75.60
N SER A 464 -10.20 -26.68 76.13
CA SER A 464 -10.65 -25.55 75.30
C SER A 464 -9.57 -24.98 74.38
N MET A 465 -8.30 -24.95 74.85
CA MET A 465 -7.16 -24.50 74.04
C MET A 465 -6.87 -25.48 72.90
N VAL A 466 -6.96 -26.78 73.17
CA VAL A 466 -6.71 -27.83 72.18
C VAL A 466 -7.81 -27.87 71.12
N ASP A 467 -9.07 -27.63 71.49
CA ASP A 467 -10.17 -27.44 70.53
C ASP A 467 -9.88 -26.27 69.58
N HIS A 468 -9.39 -25.15 70.10
CA HIS A 468 -9.00 -23.99 69.29
C HIS A 468 -7.86 -24.34 68.31
N LEU A 469 -6.84 -25.07 68.76
CA LEU A 469 -5.75 -25.54 67.91
C LEU A 469 -6.24 -26.48 66.80
N THR A 470 -7.20 -27.36 67.10
CA THR A 470 -7.81 -28.26 66.10
C THR A 470 -8.56 -27.48 65.01
N SER A 471 -9.26 -26.41 65.40
CA SER A 471 -9.89 -25.47 64.45
C SER A 471 -8.84 -24.77 63.58
N LEU A 472 -7.74 -24.28 64.17
CA LEU A 472 -6.65 -23.64 63.41
C LEU A 472 -5.99 -24.61 62.42
N ASN A 473 -5.73 -25.86 62.82
CA ASN A 473 -5.20 -26.89 61.92
C ASN A 473 -6.15 -27.18 60.75
N THR A 474 -7.45 -27.05 60.94
CA THR A 474 -8.43 -27.20 59.84
C THR A 474 -8.34 -26.03 58.84
N GLN A 475 -8.18 -24.80 59.34
CA GLN A 475 -8.01 -23.61 58.50
C GLN A 475 -6.68 -23.65 57.74
N ILE A 476 -5.58 -24.02 58.40
CA ILE A 476 -4.25 -24.14 57.77
C ILE A 476 -4.29 -25.20 56.66
N ALA A 477 -4.93 -26.35 56.89
CA ALA A 477 -5.05 -27.38 55.86
C ALA A 477 -5.83 -26.89 54.64
N THR A 478 -6.92 -26.14 54.86
CA THR A 478 -7.70 -25.53 53.77
C THR A 478 -6.88 -24.50 52.99
N ALA A 479 -6.13 -23.66 53.70
CA ALA A 479 -5.26 -22.65 53.08
C ALA A 479 -4.11 -23.30 52.28
N ALA A 480 -3.54 -24.40 52.78
CA ALA A 480 -2.53 -25.17 52.06
C ALA A 480 -3.12 -25.77 50.77
N GLU A 481 -4.32 -26.35 50.80
CA GLU A 481 -4.98 -26.87 49.60
C GLU A 481 -5.23 -25.78 48.55
N GLN A 482 -5.66 -24.58 48.98
CA GLN A 482 -5.80 -23.42 48.10
C GLN A 482 -4.46 -22.95 47.51
N GLN A 483 -3.40 -22.88 48.32
CA GLN A 483 -2.06 -22.51 47.84
C GLN A 483 -1.52 -23.52 46.82
N PHE A 484 -1.82 -24.81 47.00
CA PHE A 484 -1.41 -25.85 46.06
C PHE A 484 -2.04 -25.62 44.69
N LEU A 485 -3.34 -25.35 44.64
CA LEU A 485 -4.07 -25.04 43.41
C LEU A 485 -3.50 -23.79 42.71
N VAL A 486 -3.19 -22.75 43.47
CA VAL A 486 -2.60 -21.52 42.93
C VAL A 486 -1.20 -21.78 42.37
N ALA A 487 -0.38 -22.59 43.05
CA ALA A 487 0.95 -22.96 42.56
C ALA A 487 0.85 -23.76 41.23
N GLU A 488 -0.09 -24.70 41.13
CA GLU A 488 -0.31 -25.48 39.91
C GLU A 488 -0.80 -24.60 38.74
N GLU A 489 -1.78 -23.72 38.99
CA GLU A 489 -2.28 -22.79 37.99
C GLU A 489 -1.19 -21.81 37.53
N THR A 490 -0.41 -21.28 38.47
CA THR A 490 0.71 -20.38 38.16
C THR A 490 1.77 -21.11 37.34
N SER A 491 2.13 -22.34 37.70
CA SER A 491 3.05 -23.18 36.92
C SER A 491 2.60 -23.33 35.47
N ARG A 492 1.30 -23.61 35.24
CA ARG A 492 0.72 -23.71 33.90
C ARG A 492 0.82 -22.39 33.13
N HIS A 493 0.55 -21.25 33.77
CA HIS A 493 0.71 -19.93 33.15
C HIS A 493 2.16 -19.62 32.79
N VAL A 494 3.10 -20.04 33.62
CA VAL A 494 4.53 -19.86 33.37
C VAL A 494 4.98 -20.67 32.16
N THR A 495 4.54 -21.92 32.02
CA THR A 495 4.78 -22.71 30.82
C THR A 495 4.22 -22.03 29.56
N GLN A 496 3.01 -21.46 29.63
CA GLN A 496 2.43 -20.72 28.52
C GLN A 496 3.25 -19.47 28.14
N VAL A 497 3.81 -18.76 29.13
CA VAL A 497 4.71 -17.62 28.89
C VAL A 497 6.01 -18.08 28.22
N ALA A 498 6.58 -19.21 28.65
CA ALA A 498 7.77 -19.80 28.02
C ALA A 498 7.50 -20.16 26.54
N ASP A 499 6.35 -20.77 26.24
CA ASP A 499 5.95 -21.09 24.87
C ASP A 499 5.80 -19.83 23.99
N ILE A 500 5.18 -18.78 24.53
CA ILE A 500 5.05 -17.48 23.84
C ILE A 500 6.43 -16.87 23.56
N ALA A 501 7.34 -16.92 24.53
CA ALA A 501 8.70 -16.42 24.37
C ALA A 501 9.44 -17.19 23.28
N HIS A 502 9.35 -18.52 23.28
CA HIS A 502 9.95 -19.38 22.25
C HIS A 502 9.38 -19.10 20.85
N HIS A 503 8.05 -18.97 20.73
CA HIS A 503 7.41 -18.62 19.46
C HIS A 503 7.84 -17.24 18.96
N THR A 504 7.93 -16.25 19.86
CA THR A 504 8.36 -14.89 19.53
C THR A 504 9.84 -14.85 19.12
N LEU A 505 10.69 -15.66 19.74
CA LEU A 505 12.09 -15.84 19.36
C LEU A 505 12.20 -16.33 17.90
N SER A 506 11.43 -17.37 17.55
CA SER A 506 11.39 -17.91 16.20
C SER A 506 10.90 -16.88 15.17
N LEU A 507 9.86 -16.10 15.51
CA LEU A 507 9.38 -15.00 14.67
C LEU A 507 10.43 -13.90 14.48
N ALA A 508 11.17 -13.53 15.53
CA ALA A 508 12.25 -12.55 15.44
C ALA A 508 13.37 -13.05 14.51
N GLU A 509 13.77 -14.32 14.61
CA GLU A 509 14.76 -14.94 13.72
C GLU A 509 14.30 -15.01 12.27
N HIS A 510 13.02 -15.30 12.03
CA HIS A 510 12.44 -15.25 10.70
C HIS A 510 12.42 -13.83 10.14
N SER A 511 12.03 -12.85 10.96
CA SER A 511 11.98 -11.44 10.57
C SER A 511 13.38 -10.90 10.25
N ILE A 512 14.42 -11.27 11.01
CA ILE A 512 15.81 -10.90 10.71
C ILE A 512 16.23 -11.36 9.30
N ARG A 513 15.85 -12.59 8.91
CA ARG A 513 16.13 -13.11 7.57
C ARG A 513 15.42 -12.30 6.49
N GLN A 514 14.13 -12.03 6.66
CA GLN A 514 13.34 -11.22 5.71
C GLN A 514 13.86 -9.78 5.60
N ILE A 515 14.26 -9.17 6.72
CA ILE A 515 14.87 -7.83 6.72
C ILE A 515 16.17 -7.84 5.91
N SER A 516 16.98 -8.89 6.00
CA SER A 516 18.21 -9.03 5.21
C SER A 516 17.91 -9.12 3.71
N ASP A 517 16.85 -9.82 3.30
CA ASP A 517 16.42 -9.87 1.89
C ASP A 517 16.01 -8.47 1.39
N VAL A 518 15.21 -7.72 2.19
CA VAL A 518 14.80 -6.35 1.88
C VAL A 518 15.99 -5.39 1.81
N GLU A 519 17.00 -5.58 2.67
CA GLU A 519 18.27 -4.85 2.61
C GLU A 519 18.95 -5.05 1.26
N GLN A 520 19.09 -6.30 0.83
CA GLN A 520 19.73 -6.66 -0.43
C GLN A 520 18.99 -6.07 -1.64
N GLU A 521 17.65 -6.14 -1.65
CA GLU A 521 16.83 -5.56 -2.70
C GLU A 521 16.94 -4.02 -2.74
N SER A 522 16.91 -3.37 -1.57
CA SER A 522 17.08 -1.92 -1.45
C SER A 522 18.47 -1.48 -1.91
N GLN A 523 19.51 -2.23 -1.56
CA GLN A 523 20.87 -1.96 -2.02
C GLN A 523 20.97 -2.09 -3.55
N LYS A 524 20.32 -3.10 -4.13
CA LYS A 524 20.25 -3.29 -5.59
C LYS A 524 19.53 -2.13 -6.29
N ILE A 525 18.40 -1.67 -5.76
CA ILE A 525 17.68 -0.49 -6.28
C ILE A 525 18.56 0.75 -6.18
N GLN A 526 19.23 0.96 -5.05
CA GLN A 526 20.14 2.08 -4.86
C GLN A 526 21.29 2.06 -5.88
N THR A 527 21.90 0.89 -6.10
CA THR A 527 22.97 0.72 -7.10
C THR A 527 22.46 1.01 -8.51
N LEU A 528 21.33 0.44 -8.92
CA LEU A 528 20.74 0.67 -10.24
C LEU A 528 20.36 2.15 -10.46
N ALA A 529 19.79 2.79 -9.44
CA ALA A 529 19.44 4.20 -9.52
C ALA A 529 20.68 5.11 -9.53
N ALA A 530 21.78 4.70 -8.86
CA ALA A 530 23.05 5.42 -8.85
C ALA A 530 23.81 5.35 -10.19
N GLU A 531 23.45 4.40 -11.08
CA GLU A 531 23.99 4.37 -12.45
C GLU A 531 23.54 5.58 -13.29
N PHE A 532 22.44 6.23 -12.91
CA PHE A 532 21.95 7.46 -13.55
C PHE A 532 22.53 8.68 -12.84
N ARG A 533 23.13 9.60 -13.61
CA ARG A 533 23.60 10.86 -13.06
C ARG A 533 22.46 11.87 -13.06
N VAL A 534 21.88 12.08 -11.88
CA VAL A 534 20.82 13.05 -11.62
C VAL A 534 21.41 14.47 -11.61
N SER A 535 20.66 15.44 -12.14
CA SER A 535 21.02 16.86 -12.00
C SER A 535 20.81 17.29 -10.55
N ARG A 536 21.88 17.79 -9.92
CA ARG A 536 21.85 18.21 -8.51
C ARG A 536 20.91 19.37 -8.25
#